data_AF-A0A0D0CB50-F1
#
_entry.id   AF-A0A0D0CB50-F1
#
_cell.length_a   1.000
_cell.length_b   1.000
_cell.length_c   1.000
_cell.angle_alpha   90.00
_cell.angle_beta   90.00
_cell.angle_gamma   90.00
#
_symmetry.space_group_name_H-M   'P 1'
#
loop_
_entity.id
_entity.type
_entity.pdbx_description
1 polymer ?
#
loop_
_entity_poly.entity_id
_entity_poly.type
_entity_poly.pdbx_seq_one_letter_code
_entity_poly.pdbx_strand_id
1 'polypeptide(L)'
;IPKTVKDAQGRATAGPDVKIVIKKIPMADYRHPNSQLQPLYFTMDHEKAGGSKAKCGYSNAPKLFAECKDWKCPGDDHSDCCCHSLMYSQPDFFNAKSLIMPEVLMGFFSQNFTVLNFIEQCWGFAKQLYQMKDWLSSEDVLERNVISSLDAVPMSAMWQFINAYDKSLDGTQAEWAIKKSQGHP
;
A
#
# COMPACT_ATOMS: atom_id res chain seq x y z
N ILE A 1 -6.13 0.47 13.67
CA ILE A 1 -5.04 1.47 13.51
C ILE A 1 -4.45 1.77 14.90
N PRO A 2 -3.15 1.51 15.12
CA PRO A 2 -2.50 1.91 16.38
C PRO A 2 -2.43 3.44 16.45
N LYS A 3 -2.91 4.03 17.53
CA LYS A 3 -2.70 5.46 17.82
C LYS A 3 -2.09 5.61 19.22
N THR A 4 -1.06 6.43 19.31
CA THR A 4 -0.49 6.85 20.59
C THR A 4 -1.51 7.63 21.40
N VAL A 5 -1.72 7.24 22.65
CA VAL A 5 -2.54 7.99 23.59
C VAL A 5 -1.76 9.26 23.98
N LYS A 6 -2.40 10.42 23.83
CA LYS A 6 -1.84 11.73 24.17
C LYS A 6 -2.56 12.29 25.40
N ASP A 7 -1.83 12.98 26.27
CA ASP A 7 -2.38 13.73 27.41
C ASP A 7 -3.05 15.04 26.97
N ALA A 8 -3.61 15.80 27.94
CA ALA A 8 -4.27 17.07 27.67
C ALA A 8 -3.33 18.14 27.08
N GLN A 9 -2.02 17.92 27.15
CA GLN A 9 -0.97 18.79 26.63
C GLN A 9 -0.39 18.26 25.30
N GLY A 10 -0.96 17.19 24.74
CA GLY A 10 -0.57 16.61 23.46
C GLY A 10 0.66 15.69 23.52
N ARG A 11 1.18 15.35 24.70
CA ARG A 11 2.37 14.50 24.88
C ARG A 11 1.96 13.03 25.00
N ALA A 12 2.81 12.14 24.51
CA ALA A 12 2.56 10.70 24.57
C ALA A 12 2.47 10.22 26.03
N THR A 13 1.39 9.53 26.40
CA THR A 13 1.21 9.01 27.74
C THR A 13 2.07 7.76 27.93
N ALA A 14 2.99 7.81 28.89
CA ALA A 14 3.77 6.64 29.32
C ALA A 14 2.98 5.86 30.37
N GLY A 15 2.89 4.54 30.19
CA GLY A 15 2.37 3.63 31.20
C GLY A 15 3.34 3.47 32.37
N PRO A 16 2.95 2.72 33.41
CA PRO A 16 3.79 2.49 34.60
C PRO A 16 5.17 1.87 34.27
N ASP A 17 5.27 1.16 33.15
CA ASP A 17 6.51 0.53 32.67
C ASP A 17 7.34 1.42 31.72
N VAL A 18 7.09 2.74 31.68
CA VAL A 18 7.74 3.72 30.75
C VAL A 18 7.39 3.49 29.27
N LYS A 19 6.60 2.46 28.93
CA LYS A 19 6.13 2.20 27.57
C LYS A 19 5.03 3.16 27.16
N ILE A 20 5.13 3.70 25.95
CA ILE A 20 4.09 4.55 25.34
C ILE A 20 2.80 3.72 25.21
N VAL A 21 1.69 4.27 25.71
CA VAL A 21 0.39 3.62 25.61
C VAL A 21 -0.15 3.79 24.19
N ILE A 22 -0.32 2.66 23.49
CA ILE A 22 -0.92 2.63 22.14
C ILE A 22 -2.34 2.08 22.26
N LYS A 23 -3.33 2.86 21.83
CA LYS A 23 -4.72 2.40 21.70
C LYS A 23 -4.97 1.94 20.28
N LYS A 24 -5.48 0.72 20.13
CA LYS A 24 -5.97 0.23 18.83
C LYS A 24 -7.34 0.85 18.57
N ILE A 25 -7.44 1.68 17.55
CA ILE A 25 -8.70 2.25 17.09
C ILE A 25 -9.24 1.39 15.94
N PRO A 26 -10.51 0.95 15.97
CA PRO A 26 -11.12 0.23 14.86
C PRO A 26 -11.14 1.11 13.60
N MET A 27 -10.96 0.48 12.44
CA MET A 27 -11.22 1.13 11.15
C MET A 27 -12.71 1.48 11.03
N ALA A 28 -13.02 2.53 10.26
CA ALA A 28 -14.39 2.90 9.96
C ALA A 28 -15.12 1.78 9.19
N ASP A 29 -16.44 1.73 9.33
CA ASP A 29 -17.27 0.75 8.64
C ASP A 29 -17.15 0.88 7.12
N TYR A 30 -17.27 -0.25 6.42
CA TYR A 30 -17.26 -0.25 4.96
C TYR A 30 -18.58 0.33 4.45
N ARG A 31 -18.49 1.26 3.50
CA ARG A 31 -19.68 1.85 2.85
C ARG A 31 -19.86 1.20 1.49
N HIS A 32 -20.95 0.46 1.32
CA HIS A 32 -21.35 -0.10 0.04
C HIS A 32 -21.78 1.00 -0.95
N PRO A 33 -21.77 0.72 -2.27
CA PRO A 33 -22.27 1.64 -3.30
C PRO A 33 -23.73 2.10 -3.09
N ASN A 34 -24.55 1.26 -2.47
CA ASN A 34 -25.94 1.59 -2.08
C ASN A 34 -26.03 2.44 -0.79
N SER A 35 -24.90 2.98 -0.30
CA SER A 35 -24.76 3.71 0.98
C SER A 35 -25.05 2.91 2.25
N GLN A 36 -25.22 1.60 2.16
CA GLN A 36 -25.33 0.73 3.34
C GLN A 36 -23.98 0.62 4.05
N LEU A 37 -23.99 0.73 5.37
CA LEU A 37 -22.80 0.54 6.20
C LEU A 37 -22.70 -0.93 6.60
N GLN A 38 -21.54 -1.53 6.37
CA GLN A 38 -21.18 -2.86 6.84
C GLN A 38 -20.13 -2.73 7.96
N PRO A 39 -20.49 -3.12 9.19
CA PRO A 39 -19.54 -3.11 10.30
C PRO A 39 -18.33 -3.99 10.01
N LEU A 40 -17.13 -3.44 10.12
CA LEU A 40 -15.89 -4.22 9.93
C LEU A 40 -15.46 -4.98 11.17
N TYR A 41 -16.02 -4.66 12.34
CA TYR A 41 -15.70 -5.29 13.61
C TYR A 41 -16.96 -5.84 14.28
N PHE A 42 -16.77 -6.83 15.15
CA PHE A 42 -17.80 -7.27 16.07
C PHE A 42 -18.09 -6.20 17.11
N THR A 43 -19.37 -6.06 17.48
CA THR A 43 -19.78 -5.21 18.61
C THR A 43 -19.14 -5.75 19.90
N MET A 44 -18.98 -4.88 20.90
CA MET A 44 -18.39 -5.24 22.19
C MET A 44 -19.10 -6.42 22.86
N ASP A 45 -20.39 -6.60 22.57
CA ASP A 45 -21.25 -7.63 23.17
C ASP A 45 -21.18 -8.99 22.46
N HIS A 46 -20.35 -9.14 21.43
CA HIS A 46 -20.22 -10.38 20.66
C HIS A 46 -19.07 -11.24 21.21
N GLU A 47 -19.20 -12.56 21.18
CA GLU A 47 -18.18 -13.52 21.63
C GLU A 47 -16.79 -13.32 20.97
N LYS A 48 -16.77 -12.70 19.79
CA LYS A 48 -15.58 -12.35 18.99
C LYS A 48 -15.22 -10.86 19.05
N ALA A 49 -15.59 -10.15 20.12
CA ALA A 49 -15.34 -8.72 20.30
C ALA A 49 -13.85 -8.37 20.05
N GLY A 50 -13.62 -7.29 19.29
CA GLY A 50 -12.28 -6.86 18.88
C GLY A 50 -11.71 -7.58 17.63
N GLY A 51 -12.37 -8.65 17.16
CA GLY A 51 -12.06 -9.29 15.89
C GLY A 51 -12.67 -8.57 14.68
N SER A 52 -11.98 -8.63 13.53
CA SER A 52 -12.51 -8.12 12.26
C SER A 52 -13.52 -9.10 11.64
N LYS A 53 -14.67 -8.60 11.21
CA LYS A 53 -15.70 -9.31 10.43
C LYS A 53 -15.28 -9.63 9.00
N ALA A 54 -14.20 -9.03 8.50
CA ALA A 54 -13.71 -9.19 7.13
C ALA A 54 -13.42 -10.65 6.71
N LYS A 55 -13.15 -11.56 7.66
CA LYS A 55 -12.96 -13.00 7.41
C LYS A 55 -14.22 -13.85 7.58
N CYS A 56 -15.33 -13.27 8.04
CA CYS A 56 -16.46 -14.02 8.59
C CYS A 56 -17.67 -14.14 7.66
N GLY A 57 -17.58 -13.67 6.41
CA GLY A 57 -18.67 -13.79 5.43
C GLY A 57 -18.84 -15.20 4.85
N TYR A 58 -17.82 -16.06 4.95
CA TYR A 58 -17.83 -17.39 4.34
C TYR A 58 -17.83 -18.48 5.40
N SER A 59 -18.89 -19.28 5.43
CA SER A 59 -19.03 -20.42 6.35
C SER A 59 -17.93 -21.48 6.16
N ASN A 60 -17.35 -21.54 4.96
CA ASN A 60 -16.31 -22.51 4.61
C ASN A 60 -14.88 -21.98 4.82
N ALA A 61 -14.67 -20.66 4.94
CA ALA A 61 -13.33 -20.07 5.06
C ALA A 61 -12.47 -20.62 6.20
N PRO A 62 -13.01 -20.95 7.40
CA PRO A 62 -12.20 -21.54 8.47
C PRO A 62 -11.59 -22.91 8.12
N LYS A 63 -12.14 -23.61 7.11
CA LYS A 63 -11.70 -24.93 6.66
C LYS A 63 -10.79 -24.86 5.43
N LEU A 64 -10.59 -23.67 4.86
CA LEU A 64 -9.75 -23.47 3.70
C LEU A 64 -8.32 -23.15 4.11
N PHE A 65 -7.36 -23.67 3.35
CA PHE A 65 -5.98 -23.18 3.43
C PHE A 65 -5.90 -21.73 2.97
N ALA A 66 -4.91 -21.00 3.45
CA ALA A 66 -4.67 -19.63 3.01
C ALA A 66 -4.44 -19.56 1.49
N GLU A 67 -3.65 -20.50 0.97
CA GLU A 67 -3.30 -20.65 -0.44
C GLU A 67 -3.18 -22.14 -0.81
N CYS A 68 -3.31 -22.45 -2.09
CA CYS A 68 -2.96 -23.76 -2.62
C CYS A 68 -1.44 -23.91 -2.77
N LYS A 69 -0.96 -25.16 -2.75
CA LYS A 69 0.46 -25.45 -2.93
C LYS A 69 0.95 -24.88 -4.27
N ASP A 70 2.09 -24.19 -4.22
CA ASP A 70 2.73 -23.55 -5.38
C ASP A 70 1.82 -22.56 -6.13
N TRP A 71 0.81 -21.98 -5.46
CA TRP A 71 -0.18 -21.07 -6.06
C TRP A 71 -1.04 -21.70 -7.17
N LYS A 72 -1.07 -23.04 -7.23
CA LYS A 72 -1.80 -23.80 -8.24
C LYS A 72 -3.10 -24.31 -7.63
N CYS A 73 -4.19 -23.61 -7.93
CA CYS A 73 -5.53 -24.05 -7.53
C CYS A 73 -5.96 -25.24 -8.40
N PRO A 74 -6.54 -26.31 -7.83
CA PRO A 74 -7.08 -27.41 -8.62
C PRO A 74 -8.37 -26.96 -9.33
N GLY A 75 -8.34 -27.00 -10.67
CA GLY A 75 -9.47 -26.67 -11.55
C GLY A 75 -9.37 -25.28 -12.18
N ASP A 76 -9.97 -25.12 -13.36
CA ASP A 76 -9.91 -23.88 -14.17
C ASP A 76 -10.94 -22.82 -13.72
N ASP A 77 -12.01 -23.24 -13.01
CA ASP A 77 -13.14 -22.38 -12.64
C ASP A 77 -13.08 -21.88 -11.20
N HIS A 78 -12.02 -21.14 -10.85
CA HIS A 78 -11.99 -20.23 -9.68
C HIS A 78 -12.63 -20.81 -8.41
N SER A 79 -12.24 -22.04 -8.06
CA SER A 79 -12.90 -22.79 -7.00
C SER A 79 -12.61 -22.17 -5.62
N ASP A 80 -13.54 -22.33 -4.68
CA ASP A 80 -13.34 -21.96 -3.26
C ASP A 80 -12.33 -22.89 -2.56
N CYS A 81 -11.30 -23.37 -3.26
CA CYS A 81 -10.33 -24.35 -2.78
C CYS A 81 -9.35 -23.79 -1.74
N CYS A 82 -9.12 -22.47 -1.77
CA CYS A 82 -8.30 -21.76 -0.79
C CYS A 82 -8.86 -20.34 -0.57
N CYS A 83 -8.47 -19.72 0.55
CA CYS A 83 -8.89 -18.36 0.87
C CYS A 83 -8.46 -17.37 -0.23
N HIS A 84 -7.29 -17.58 -0.83
CA HIS A 84 -6.81 -16.78 -1.95
C HIS A 84 -7.79 -16.81 -3.14
N SER A 85 -8.12 -17.99 -3.67
CA SER A 85 -9.05 -18.12 -4.80
C SER A 85 -10.42 -17.54 -4.47
N LEU A 86 -10.98 -17.91 -3.31
CA LEU A 86 -12.27 -17.40 -2.82
C LEU A 86 -12.31 -15.86 -2.75
N MET A 87 -11.22 -15.20 -2.34
CA MET A 87 -11.13 -13.74 -2.27
C MET A 87 -11.05 -13.09 -3.66
N TYR A 88 -10.29 -13.67 -4.59
CA TYR A 88 -10.15 -13.13 -5.95
C TYR A 88 -11.39 -13.34 -6.82
N SER A 89 -12.16 -14.39 -6.56
CA SER A 89 -13.45 -14.65 -7.21
C SER A 89 -14.56 -13.70 -6.77
N GLN A 90 -14.34 -12.87 -5.75
CA GLN A 90 -15.37 -11.95 -5.30
C GLN A 90 -15.68 -10.91 -6.38
N PRO A 91 -16.96 -10.55 -6.57
CA PRO A 91 -17.37 -9.59 -7.60
C PRO A 91 -16.69 -8.22 -7.43
N ASP A 92 -16.34 -7.84 -6.19
CA ASP A 92 -15.62 -6.60 -5.91
C ASP A 92 -14.18 -6.58 -6.49
N PHE A 93 -13.55 -7.75 -6.67
CA PHE A 93 -12.23 -7.88 -7.29
C PHE A 93 -12.32 -8.29 -8.76
N PHE A 94 -13.29 -9.14 -9.12
CA PHE A 94 -13.50 -9.62 -10.48
C PHE A 94 -14.06 -8.54 -11.42
N ASN A 95 -15.03 -7.73 -10.95
CA ASN A 95 -15.65 -6.65 -11.72
C ASN A 95 -15.01 -5.28 -11.47
N ALA A 96 -13.93 -5.20 -10.70
CA ALA A 96 -13.12 -4.00 -10.62
C ALA A 96 -12.39 -3.79 -11.96
N LYS A 97 -13.11 -3.23 -12.94
CA LYS A 97 -12.49 -2.56 -14.08
C LYS A 97 -11.56 -1.53 -13.48
N SER A 98 -10.24 -1.72 -13.64
CA SER A 98 -9.28 -0.70 -13.28
C SER A 98 -9.72 0.60 -13.93
N LEU A 99 -10.14 1.60 -13.14
CA LEU A 99 -10.43 2.95 -13.64
C LEU A 99 -9.16 3.65 -14.15
N ILE A 100 -8.04 2.95 -14.11
CA ILE A 100 -6.77 3.36 -14.66
C ILE A 100 -6.77 2.98 -16.15
N MET A 101 -6.67 4.00 -17.00
CA MET A 101 -6.65 3.89 -18.47
C MET A 101 -5.83 2.68 -18.95
N PRO A 102 -6.41 1.77 -19.76
CA PRO A 102 -5.71 0.59 -20.28
C PRO A 102 -4.49 0.95 -21.16
N GLU A 103 -4.53 2.06 -21.88
CA GLU A 103 -3.50 2.40 -22.86
C GLU A 103 -2.22 2.93 -22.22
N VAL A 104 -2.31 3.59 -21.05
CA VAL A 104 -1.13 4.16 -20.39
C VAL A 104 -0.52 3.17 -19.41
N LEU A 105 -1.31 2.31 -18.75
CA LEU A 105 -0.82 1.48 -17.64
C LEU A 105 -0.39 0.06 -18.03
N MET A 106 -0.76 -0.43 -19.22
CA MET A 106 -0.38 -1.78 -19.65
C MET A 106 1.14 -1.91 -19.93
N GLY A 107 1.85 -0.77 -20.07
CA GLY A 107 3.31 -0.69 -20.01
C GLY A 107 3.90 -0.39 -18.63
N PHE A 108 3.08 -0.14 -17.60
CA PHE A 108 3.54 0.28 -16.26
C PHE A 108 3.76 -0.87 -15.27
N PHE A 109 3.14 -2.03 -15.47
CA PHE A 109 3.23 -3.17 -14.54
C PHE A 109 3.78 -4.44 -15.21
N SER A 110 4.71 -4.31 -16.14
CA SER A 110 5.57 -5.44 -16.47
C SER A 110 6.47 -5.74 -15.26
N GLN A 111 6.41 -6.98 -14.76
CA GLN A 111 7.10 -7.51 -13.58
C GLN A 111 8.63 -7.32 -13.53
N ASN A 112 9.23 -6.68 -14.54
CA ASN A 112 10.68 -6.47 -14.67
C ASN A 112 11.11 -4.99 -14.65
N PHE A 113 10.20 -4.01 -14.52
CA PHE A 113 10.54 -2.57 -14.56
C PHE A 113 10.33 -1.85 -13.22
N THR A 114 10.61 -2.51 -12.09
CA THR A 114 10.56 -1.86 -10.77
C THR A 114 11.46 -0.62 -10.66
N VAL A 115 12.47 -0.51 -11.54
CA VAL A 115 13.39 0.65 -11.61
C VAL A 115 12.77 1.87 -12.32
N LEU A 116 11.61 1.71 -12.95
CA LEU A 116 10.99 2.76 -13.76
C LEU A 116 9.58 3.14 -13.31
N ASN A 117 9.06 2.72 -12.14
CA ASN A 117 7.78 3.27 -11.73
C ASN A 117 7.91 4.78 -11.45
N PHE A 118 7.06 5.61 -12.08
CA PHE A 118 7.05 7.08 -11.96
C PHE A 118 7.08 7.53 -10.50
N ILE A 119 6.31 6.83 -9.69
CA ILE A 119 6.16 7.08 -8.26
C ILE A 119 7.49 6.85 -7.53
N GLU A 120 8.24 5.79 -7.87
CA GLU A 120 9.53 5.47 -7.26
C GLU A 120 10.61 6.49 -7.62
N GLN A 121 10.59 7.04 -8.84
CA GLN A 121 11.49 8.12 -9.26
C GLN A 121 11.19 9.43 -8.51
N CYS A 122 9.92 9.82 -8.43
CA CYS A 122 9.49 10.98 -7.65
C CYS A 122 9.85 10.81 -6.17
N TRP A 123 9.63 9.62 -5.62
CA TRP A 123 9.99 9.26 -4.26
C TRP A 123 11.50 9.32 -4.03
N GLY A 124 12.29 8.79 -4.97
CA GLY A 124 13.76 8.84 -4.93
C GLY A 124 14.29 10.27 -4.90
N PHE A 125 13.74 11.15 -5.73
CA PHE A 125 14.10 12.57 -5.75
C PHE A 125 13.72 13.27 -4.44
N ALA A 126 12.47 13.09 -3.99
CA ALA A 126 12.01 13.66 -2.72
C ALA A 126 12.85 13.15 -1.54
N LYS A 127 13.27 11.89 -1.55
CA LYS A 127 14.15 11.32 -0.53
C LYS A 127 15.53 11.99 -0.51
N GLN A 128 16.12 12.28 -1.67
CA GLN A 128 17.37 13.05 -1.76
C GLN A 128 17.22 14.44 -1.15
N LEU A 129 16.15 15.17 -1.51
CA LEU A 129 15.86 16.47 -0.93
C LEU A 129 15.63 16.41 0.58
N TYR A 130 14.95 15.36 1.05
CA TYR A 130 14.73 15.12 2.48
C TYR A 130 16.05 14.88 3.23
N GLN A 131 16.98 14.13 2.64
CA GLN A 131 18.31 13.87 3.25
C GLN A 131 19.17 15.13 3.38
N MET A 132 18.91 16.17 2.58
CA MET A 132 19.59 17.46 2.69
C MET A 132 19.02 18.36 3.80
N LYS A 133 17.89 18.00 4.40
CA LYS A 133 17.28 18.75 5.51
C LYS A 133 17.90 18.33 6.84
N ASP A 134 17.91 19.26 7.79
CA ASP A 134 18.41 19.00 9.13
C ASP A 134 17.64 17.87 9.82
N TRP A 135 18.38 16.99 10.48
CA TRP A 135 17.80 15.91 11.27
C TRP A 135 17.18 16.46 12.55
N LEU A 136 15.86 16.33 12.68
CA LEU A 136 15.09 16.81 13.82
C LEU A 136 14.30 15.66 14.46
N SER A 137 14.18 15.67 15.78
CA SER A 137 13.57 14.57 16.56
C SER A 137 12.05 14.65 16.70
N SER A 138 11.43 15.75 16.26
CA SER A 138 9.98 15.97 16.36
C SER A 138 9.25 15.40 15.14
N GLU A 139 8.26 14.54 15.39
CA GLU A 139 7.40 13.93 14.36
C GLU A 139 6.73 14.98 13.46
N ASP A 140 6.20 16.05 14.03
CA ASP A 140 5.55 17.14 13.28
C ASP A 140 6.51 17.82 12.30
N VAL A 141 7.79 17.88 12.65
CA VAL A 141 8.83 18.48 11.81
C VAL A 141 9.27 17.51 10.71
N LEU A 142 9.39 16.22 11.03
CA LEU A 142 9.67 15.17 10.04
C LEU A 142 8.55 15.12 8.99
N GLU A 143 7.29 15.19 9.40
CA GLU A 143 6.13 15.21 8.48
C GLU A 143 6.18 16.40 7.54
N ARG A 144 6.40 17.62 8.06
CA ARG A 144 6.55 18.83 7.23
C ARG A 144 7.73 18.72 6.27
N ASN A 145 8.83 18.11 6.70
CA ASN A 145 10.00 17.91 5.85
C ASN A 145 9.70 16.94 4.71
N VAL A 146 8.97 15.85 4.96
CA VAL A 146 8.52 14.92 3.91
C VAL A 146 7.62 15.63 2.90
N ILE A 147 6.61 16.37 3.37
CA ILE A 147 5.68 17.11 2.50
C ILE A 147 6.45 18.15 1.68
N SER A 148 7.28 18.97 2.31
CA SER A 148 8.10 19.98 1.63
C SER A 148 9.05 19.37 0.60
N SER A 149 9.61 18.19 0.86
CA SER A 149 10.47 17.50 -0.09
C SER A 149 9.71 16.92 -1.28
N LEU A 150 8.47 16.45 -1.08
CA LEU A 150 7.59 16.01 -2.16
C LEU A 150 7.15 17.18 -3.04
N ASP A 151 6.76 18.31 -2.45
CA ASP A 151 6.35 19.52 -3.17
C ASP A 151 7.49 20.17 -3.97
N ALA A 152 8.73 19.95 -3.51
CA ALA A 152 9.93 20.48 -4.16
C ALA A 152 10.45 19.61 -5.31
N VAL A 153 9.82 18.47 -5.62
CA VAL A 153 10.17 17.67 -6.80
C VAL A 153 9.88 18.52 -8.05
N PRO A 154 10.88 18.87 -8.87
CA PRO A 154 10.68 19.77 -9.98
C PRO A 154 9.85 19.07 -11.06
N MET A 155 8.89 19.80 -11.62
CA MET A 155 8.05 19.30 -12.70
C MET A 155 8.88 18.83 -13.90
N SER A 156 10.05 19.46 -14.14
CA SER A 156 10.98 19.02 -15.18
C SER A 156 11.51 17.60 -14.96
N ALA A 157 11.75 17.16 -13.72
CA ALA A 157 12.12 15.77 -13.43
C ALA A 157 10.96 14.81 -13.74
N MET A 158 9.72 15.22 -13.47
CA MET A 158 8.53 14.45 -13.84
C MET A 158 8.36 14.36 -15.37
N TRP A 159 8.58 15.45 -16.10
CA TRP A 159 8.53 15.48 -17.56
C TRP A 159 9.65 14.69 -18.23
N GLN A 160 10.87 14.71 -17.67
CA GLN A 160 11.97 13.88 -18.17
C GLN A 160 11.62 12.39 -18.12
N PHE A 161 10.90 11.97 -17.08
CA PHE A 161 10.39 10.62 -16.96
C PHE A 161 9.34 10.30 -18.02
N ILE A 162 8.31 11.16 -18.18
CA ILE A 162 7.26 10.97 -19.19
C ILE A 162 7.88 10.88 -20.59
N ASN A 163 8.87 11.74 -20.88
CA ASN A 163 9.60 11.72 -22.13
C ASN A 163 10.45 10.46 -22.32
N ALA A 164 11.01 9.88 -21.25
CA ALA A 164 11.75 8.62 -21.33
C ALA A 164 10.83 7.42 -21.66
N TYR A 165 9.58 7.47 -21.18
CA TYR A 165 8.54 6.51 -21.53
C TYR A 165 8.07 6.66 -22.98
N ASP A 166 7.77 7.89 -23.38
CA ASP A 166 7.35 8.23 -24.75
C ASP A 166 8.41 7.81 -25.78
N LYS A 167 9.68 7.95 -25.42
CA LYS A 167 10.81 7.58 -26.28
C LYS A 167 11.19 6.10 -26.21
N SER A 168 10.45 5.28 -25.46
CA SER A 168 10.72 3.85 -25.21
C SER A 168 12.22 3.56 -25.18
N LEU A 169 12.89 3.83 -24.06
CA LEU A 169 14.25 3.31 -23.88
C LEU A 169 14.21 1.81 -24.20
N ASP A 170 14.88 1.43 -25.29
CA ASP A 170 15.02 0.04 -25.67
C ASP A 170 15.54 -0.73 -24.44
N GLY A 171 15.06 -1.95 -24.21
CA GLY A 171 15.40 -2.72 -22.99
C GLY A 171 16.91 -2.78 -22.77
N THR A 172 17.67 -2.78 -23.85
CA THR A 172 19.13 -2.68 -23.91
C THR A 172 19.71 -1.40 -23.27
N GLN A 173 19.07 -0.24 -23.47
CA GLN A 173 19.47 1.05 -22.88
C GLN A 173 19.10 1.15 -21.41
N ALA A 174 17.94 0.59 -21.02
CA ALA A 174 17.53 0.50 -19.62
C ALA A 174 18.47 -0.41 -18.81
N GLU A 175 18.86 -1.57 -19.35
CA GLU A 175 19.86 -2.45 -18.74
C GLU A 175 21.23 -1.80 -18.62
N TRP A 176 21.66 -1.02 -19.63
CA TRP A 176 22.92 -0.28 -19.57
C TRP A 176 22.90 0.80 -18.48
N ALA A 177 21.81 1.55 -18.35
CA ALA A 177 21.65 2.57 -17.31
C ALA A 177 21.66 1.95 -15.90
N ILE A 178 20.99 0.80 -15.71
CA ILE A 178 21.00 0.05 -14.45
C ILE A 178 22.42 -0.41 -14.11
N LYS A 179 23.12 -1.08 -15.05
CA LYS A 179 24.51 -1.53 -14.84
C LYS A 179 25.46 -0.38 -14.51
N LYS A 180 25.23 0.81 -15.07
CA LYS A 180 26.03 2.01 -14.80
C LYS A 180 25.71 2.65 -13.44
N SER A 181 24.45 2.64 -13.02
CA SER A 181 24.05 3.10 -11.67
C SER A 181 24.51 2.16 -10.54
N GLN A 182 24.67 0.87 -10.86
CA GLN A 182 25.24 -0.14 -9.95
C GLN A 182 26.77 -0.19 -9.99
N GLY A 183 27.40 0.54 -10.91
CA GLY A 183 28.84 0.54 -11.13
C GLY A 183 29.44 1.93 -11.09
N HIS A 184 29.64 2.49 -9.90
CA HIS A 184 30.87 3.17 -9.45
C HIS A 184 30.70 3.85 -8.08
N PRO A 185 31.77 3.88 -7.25
CA PRO A 185 32.45 2.79 -6.55
C PRO A 185 31.78 2.41 -5.21
#